data_AF-A0A1F6NXG6-F1
#
_entry.id   AF-A0A1F6NXG6-F1
#
_cell.length_a   1.000
_cell.length_b   1.000
_cell.length_c   1.000
_cell.angle_alpha   90.00
_cell.angle_beta   90.00
_cell.angle_gamma   90.00
#
_symmetry.space_group_name_H-M   'P 1'
#
loop_
_entity.id
_entity.type
_entity.pdbx_description
1 polymer ?
#
loop_
_entity_poly.entity_id
_entity_poly.type
_entity_poly.pdbx_seq_one_letter_code
_entity_poly.pdbx_strand_id
1 'polypeptide(L)'
;MPNQTDYVSLINEIIAKQAVILGPDIALLKAKNVQGLKLSDGKVVEIVGDAEKAIESLVDEYVNLSGLIVKNALSSIFAKYPEINKSK
;
A
#
# COMPACT_ATOMS: atom_id res chain seq x y z
N MET A 1 9.19 11.30 22.25
CA MET A 1 8.21 11.29 21.14
C MET A 1 9.01 11.39 19.85
N PRO A 2 8.72 10.59 18.81
CA PRO A 2 9.37 10.73 17.52
C PRO A 2 9.10 12.13 16.96
N ASN A 3 10.07 12.70 16.27
CA ASN A 3 9.88 13.97 15.58
C ASN A 3 9.37 13.72 14.14
N GLN A 4 8.94 14.77 13.44
CA GLN A 4 8.39 14.65 12.08
C GLN A 4 9.37 13.97 11.10
N THR A 5 10.67 14.18 11.27
CA THR A 5 11.72 13.56 10.43
C THR A 5 11.78 12.05 10.63
N ASP A 6 11.56 11.56 11.84
CA ASP A 6 11.53 10.12 12.14
C ASP A 6 10.35 9.44 11.42
N TYR A 7 9.16 10.07 11.46
CA TYR A 7 7.97 9.58 10.75
C TYR A 7 8.16 9.60 9.23
N VAL A 8 8.74 10.67 8.67
CA VAL A 8 9.05 10.75 7.23
C VAL A 8 10.03 9.64 6.83
N SER A 9 11.06 9.39 7.64
CA SER A 9 12.05 8.34 7.38
C SER A 9 11.41 6.96 7.41
N LEU A 10 10.57 6.68 8.40
CA LEU A 10 9.83 5.43 8.51
C LEU A 10 8.91 5.19 7.32
N ILE A 11 8.10 6.18 6.93
CA ILE A 11 7.22 6.09 5.77
C ILE A 11 8.01 5.81 4.49
N ASN A 12 9.13 6.50 4.28
CA ASN A 12 9.98 6.25 3.13
C ASN A 12 10.58 4.84 3.15
N GLU A 13 10.97 4.31 4.31
CA GLU A 13 11.45 2.93 4.42
C GLU A 13 10.34 1.91 4.09
N ILE A 14 9.12 2.14 4.58
CA ILE A 14 7.95 1.30 4.25
C ILE A 14 7.73 1.29 2.73
N ILE A 15 7.68 2.47 2.10
CA ILE A 15 7.51 2.60 0.64
C ILE A 15 8.63 1.87 -0.10
N ALA A 16 9.89 2.02 0.33
CA ALA A 16 11.02 1.35 -0.29
C ALA A 16 10.92 -0.19 -0.20
N LYS A 17 10.52 -0.74 0.95
CA LYS A 17 10.29 -2.18 1.08
C LYS A 17 9.14 -2.65 0.19
N GLN A 18 8.05 -1.88 0.11
CA GLN A 18 6.92 -2.22 -0.76
C GLN A 18 7.25 -2.10 -2.25
N ALA A 19 8.14 -1.19 -2.64
CA ALA A 19 8.63 -1.10 -4.01
C ALA A 19 9.36 -2.36 -4.47
N VAL A 20 10.07 -3.06 -3.57
CA VAL A 20 10.71 -4.35 -3.86
C VAL A 20 9.67 -5.45 -4.10
N ILE A 21 8.53 -5.42 -3.40
CA ILE A 21 7.51 -6.47 -3.45
C ILE A 21 6.52 -6.24 -4.61
N LEU A 22 6.05 -5.01 -4.77
CA LEU A 22 4.96 -4.62 -5.67
C LEU A 22 5.44 -3.92 -6.95
N GLY A 23 6.71 -3.53 -6.99
CA GLY A 23 7.26 -2.64 -8.01
C GLY A 23 7.18 -1.16 -7.59
N PRO A 24 8.13 -0.31 -8.07
CA PRO A 24 8.27 1.07 -7.62
C PRO A 24 7.03 1.92 -7.95
N ASP A 25 6.45 1.74 -9.13
CA ASP A 25 5.30 2.55 -9.57
C ASP A 25 4.07 2.31 -8.71
N ILE A 26 3.80 1.05 -8.36
CA ILE A 26 2.65 0.66 -7.55
C ILE A 26 2.83 1.13 -6.10
N ALA A 27 4.04 0.98 -5.55
CA ALA A 27 4.35 1.46 -4.21
C ALA A 27 4.12 2.98 -4.09
N LEU A 28 4.62 3.75 -5.06
CA LEU A 28 4.42 5.20 -5.09
C LEU A 28 2.96 5.59 -5.35
N LEU A 29 2.26 4.89 -6.24
CA LEU A 29 0.85 5.14 -6.51
C LEU A 29 0.01 4.98 -5.23
N LYS A 30 0.30 3.96 -4.43
CA LYS A 30 -0.39 3.70 -3.16
C LYS A 30 -0.05 4.72 -2.08
N ALA A 31 1.22 5.11 -1.97
CA ALA A 31 1.61 6.19 -1.07
C ALA A 31 0.93 7.53 -1.41
N LYS A 32 0.68 7.82 -2.69
CA LYS A 32 -0.04 9.04 -3.11
C LYS A 32 -1.51 9.09 -2.69
N ASN A 33 -2.13 7.94 -2.41
CA ASN A 33 -3.53 7.91 -1.94
C ASN A 33 -3.67 8.30 -0.46
N VAL A 34 -2.56 8.31 0.28
CA VAL A 34 -2.56 8.66 1.70
C VAL A 34 -2.65 10.16 1.85
N GLN A 35 -3.77 10.61 2.42
CA GLN A 35 -3.98 12.03 2.69
C GLN A 35 -2.91 12.56 3.65
N GLY A 36 -2.38 13.75 3.34
CA GLY A 36 -1.39 14.43 4.17
C GLY A 36 0.06 14.08 3.84
N LEU A 37 0.35 13.06 3.03
CA LEU A 37 1.71 12.84 2.52
C LEU A 37 2.00 13.78 1.35
N LYS A 38 3.07 14.57 1.45
CA LYS A 38 3.63 15.29 0.29
C LYS A 38 4.82 14.54 -0.25
N LEU A 39 4.77 14.25 -1.55
CA LEU A 39 5.82 13.53 -2.26
C LEU A 39 6.56 14.46 -3.22
N SER A 40 7.88 14.32 -3.28
CA SER A 40 8.75 14.90 -4.30
C SER A 40 9.73 13.82 -4.77
N ASP A 41 9.93 13.70 -6.08
CA ASP A 41 10.88 12.75 -6.68
C ASP A 41 10.77 11.30 -6.15
N GLY A 42 9.54 10.84 -5.93
CA GLY A 42 9.26 9.49 -5.43
C GLY A 42 9.60 9.27 -3.96
N LYS A 43 9.78 10.33 -3.16
CA LYS A 43 9.96 10.25 -1.71
C LYS A 43 9.00 11.17 -0.99
N VAL A 44 8.60 10.78 0.22
CA VAL A 44 7.86 11.65 1.12
C VAL A 44 8.82 12.68 1.69
N VAL A 45 8.48 13.95 1.55
CA VAL A 45 9.28 15.10 2.04
C VAL A 45 8.61 15.80 3.21
N GLU A 46 7.30 15.64 3.37
CA GLU A 46 6.54 16.29 4.43
C GLU A 46 5.27 15.47 4.75
N ILE A 47 4.86 15.50 6.01
CA ILE A 47 3.59 14.97 6.48
C ILE A 47 2.79 16.11 7.08
N VAL A 48 1.60 16.36 6.54
CA VAL A 48 0.66 17.37 7.02
C VAL A 48 -0.42 16.70 7.86
N GLY A 49 -0.57 17.17 9.10
CA GLY A 49 -1.54 16.63 10.04
C GLY A 49 -0.95 15.53 10.92
N ASP A 50 -1.74 14.49 11.17
CA ASP A 50 -1.42 13.41 12.10
C ASP A 50 -0.54 12.33 11.42
N ALA A 51 0.72 12.23 11.85
CA ALA A 51 1.70 11.34 11.25
C ALA A 51 1.43 9.85 11.54
N GLU A 52 0.85 9.53 12.70
CA GLU A 52 0.53 8.15 13.06
C GLU A 52 -0.60 7.63 12.16
N LYS A 53 -1.64 8.45 11.97
CA LYS A 53 -2.73 8.12 11.04
C LYS A 53 -2.26 7.99 9.58
N ALA A 54 -1.27 8.79 9.18
CA ALA A 54 -0.70 8.67 7.84
C ALA A 54 0.01 7.32 7.64
N ILE A 55 0.71 6.81 8.66
CA ILE A 55 1.33 5.47 8.62
C ILE A 55 0.27 4.38 8.57
N GLU A 56 -0.74 4.45 9.44
CA GLU A 56 -1.85 3.48 9.45
C GLU A 56 -2.53 3.41 8.08
N SER A 57 -2.88 4.57 7.53
CA SER A 57 -3.51 4.68 6.20
C SER A 57 -2.62 4.14 5.08
N LEU A 58 -1.30 4.35 5.16
CA LEU A 58 -0.34 3.80 4.20
C LEU A 58 -0.30 2.27 4.25
N VAL A 59 -0.28 1.69 5.45
CA VAL A 59 -0.31 0.25 5.65
C VAL A 59 -1.61 -0.33 5.11
N ASP A 60 -2.74 0.31 5.40
CA ASP A 60 -4.05 -0.12 4.92
C ASP A 60 -4.13 -0.14 3.39
N GLU A 61 -3.59 0.87 2.69
CA GLU A 61 -3.51 0.89 1.23
C GLU A 61 -2.80 -0.33 0.65
N TYR A 62 -1.70 -0.78 1.29
CA TYR A 62 -0.95 -1.95 0.86
C TYR A 62 -1.64 -3.28 1.19
N VAL A 63 -2.24 -3.38 2.38
CA VAL A 63 -3.00 -4.58 2.80
C VAL A 63 -4.22 -4.76 1.88
N ASN A 64 -4.97 -3.70 1.62
CA ASN A 64 -6.13 -3.73 0.74
C ASN A 64 -5.75 -4.18 -0.67
N LEU A 65 -4.64 -3.65 -1.21
CA LEU A 65 -4.13 -4.08 -2.51
C LEU A 65 -3.75 -5.56 -2.51
N SER A 66 -3.07 -6.03 -1.47
CA SER A 66 -2.69 -7.44 -1.35
C SER A 66 -3.92 -8.36 -1.33
N GLY A 67 -4.98 -7.98 -0.60
CA GLY A 67 -6.25 -8.69 -0.61
C GLY A 67 -6.89 -8.76 -1.99
N LEU A 68 -6.85 -7.66 -2.75
CA LEU A 68 -7.35 -7.61 -4.13
C LEU A 68 -6.52 -8.48 -5.09
N ILE A 69 -5.19 -8.49 -4.95
CA ILE A 69 -4.30 -9.34 -5.77
C ILE A 69 -4.65 -10.82 -5.55
N VAL A 70 -4.74 -11.24 -4.28
CA VAL A 70 -5.10 -12.62 -3.94
C VAL A 70 -6.50 -12.97 -4.46
N LYS A 71 -7.48 -12.10 -4.23
CA LYS A 71 -8.86 -12.31 -4.71
C LYS A 71 -8.90 -12.49 -6.22
N ASN A 72 -8.25 -11.61 -6.98
CA ASN A 72 -8.25 -11.66 -8.45
C ASN A 72 -7.54 -12.92 -8.97
N ALA A 73 -6.40 -13.30 -8.36
CA ALA A 73 -5.70 -14.52 -8.72
C ALA A 73 -6.57 -15.77 -8.48
N LEU A 74 -7.22 -15.86 -7.31
CA LEU A 74 -8.11 -16.97 -6.97
C LEU A 74 -9.37 -17.00 -7.85
N SER A 75 -9.97 -15.85 -8.14
CA SER A 75 -11.11 -15.77 -9.07
C SER A 75 -10.77 -16.32 -10.45
N SER A 76 -9.56 -16.03 -10.96
CA SER A 76 -9.06 -16.59 -12.23
C SER A 76 -8.89 -18.12 -12.17
N ILE A 77 -8.47 -18.65 -11.02
CA ILE A 77 -8.35 -20.10 -10.82
C ILE A 77 -9.74 -20.75 -10.76
N PHE A 78 -10.68 -20.21 -9.99
CA PHE A 78 -12.05 -20.75 -9.91
C PHE A 78 -12.77 -20.74 -11.25
N ALA A 79 -12.52 -19.74 -12.10
CA ALA A 79 -13.05 -19.71 -13.46
C ALA A 79 -12.59 -20.89 -14.34
N LYS A 80 -11.46 -21.53 -14.02
CA LYS A 80 -10.97 -22.74 -14.70
C LYS A 80 -11.64 -24.03 -14.22
N TYR A 81 -12.31 -24.01 -13.07
CA TYR A 81 -13.00 -25.16 -12.47
C TYR A 81 -14.48 -24.84 -12.20
N PRO A 82 -15.27 -24.48 -13.23
CA PRO A 82 -16.66 -24.01 -13.08
C PRO A 82 -17.60 -25.05 -12.47
N GLU A 83 -17.30 -26.34 -12.60
CA GLU A 83 -18.07 -27.45 -12.03
C GLU A 83 -17.98 -27.52 -10.51
N ILE A 84 -16.88 -27.06 -9.90
CA ILE A 84 -16.71 -27.00 -8.44
C ILE A 84 -17.47 -25.80 -7.85
N ASN A 85 -17.60 -24.71 -8.61
CA ASN A 85 -18.28 -23.48 -8.21
C ASN A 85 -19.84 -23.58 -8.26
N LYS A 86 -20.41 -24.76 -8.56
CA LYS A 86 -21.87 -24.96 -8.61
C LYS A 86 -22.51 -25.47 -7.31
N SER A 87 -21.76 -25.56 -6.22
CA SER A 87 -22.30 -26.01 -4.92
C SER A 87 -22.34 -24.88 -3.89
N LYS A 88 -23.22 -23.90 -4.11
CA LYS A 88 -24.19 -23.36 -3.12
C LYS A 88 -24.96 -22.18 -3.71
#